data_AF-A0A074JKH4-F1
#
_entry.id   AF-A0A074JKH4-F1
#
_cell.length_a   1.000
_cell.length_b   1.000
_cell.length_c   1.000
_cell.angle_alpha   90.00
_cell.angle_beta   90.00
_cell.angle_gamma   90.00
#
_symmetry.space_group_name_H-M   'P 1'
#
loop_
_entity.id
_entity.type
_entity.pdbx_description
1 polymer ?
#
loop_
_entity_poly.entity_id
_entity_poly.type
_entity_poly.pdbx_seq_one_letter_code
_entity_poly.pdbx_strand_id
1 'polypeptide(L)'
;MKFKIFSDNAKSFTFKHDFETMDHAKVTNTAILGYMVGTYEQAAVKTTISKKETNNAYTLLIEYVEDEDLTKVFNRICKSFESYSKGNAEEA
;
A
#
# COMPACT_ATOMS: atom_id res chain seq x y z
N MET A 1 -12.73 -5.34 -20.53
CA MET A 1 -11.74 -5.46 -19.43
C MET A 1 -11.99 -6.79 -18.73
N LYS A 2 -10.94 -7.54 -18.39
CA LYS A 2 -11.07 -8.81 -17.66
C LYS A 2 -10.34 -8.63 -16.33
N PHE A 3 -11.08 -8.71 -15.23
CA PHE A 3 -10.48 -8.67 -13.90
C PHE A 3 -9.79 -10.01 -13.59
N LYS A 4 -8.74 -9.95 -12.78
CA LYS A 4 -8.05 -11.16 -12.31
C LYS A 4 -8.91 -11.82 -11.22
N ILE A 5 -9.02 -13.13 -11.33
CA ILE A 5 -9.58 -14.01 -10.28
C ILE A 5 -8.41 -14.74 -9.63
N PHE A 6 -8.50 -14.97 -8.33
CA PHE A 6 -7.49 -15.73 -7.60
C PHE A 6 -7.48 -17.18 -8.06
N SER A 7 -6.30 -17.76 -8.24
CA SER A 7 -6.16 -19.20 -8.43
C SER A 7 -6.37 -19.95 -7.12
N ASP A 8 -6.55 -21.26 -7.21
CA ASP A 8 -6.58 -22.18 -6.06
C ASP A 8 -5.26 -22.17 -5.25
N ASN A 9 -4.16 -21.72 -5.89
CA ASN A 9 -2.84 -21.61 -5.27
C ASN A 9 -2.58 -20.27 -4.59
N ALA A 10 -3.56 -19.35 -4.57
CA ALA A 10 -3.37 -18.03 -3.99
C ALA A 10 -3.09 -18.10 -2.48
N LYS A 11 -2.19 -17.25 -2.01
CA LYS A 11 -1.70 -17.24 -0.62
C LYS A 11 -1.86 -15.85 -0.04
N SER A 12 -1.95 -15.81 1.29
CA SER A 12 -1.92 -14.57 2.05
C SER A 12 -0.49 -14.05 2.17
N PHE A 13 -0.31 -12.79 1.81
CA PHE A 13 0.92 -12.04 1.95
C PHE A 13 0.72 -10.85 2.89
N THR A 14 1.80 -10.43 3.53
CA THR A 14 1.82 -9.28 4.41
C THR A 14 2.90 -8.31 3.95
N PHE A 15 2.47 -7.10 3.60
CA PHE A 15 3.35 -5.98 3.29
C PHE A 15 3.33 -4.98 4.45
N LYS A 16 4.51 -4.48 4.82
CA LYS A 16 4.67 -3.49 5.89
C LYS A 16 5.60 -2.37 5.43
N HIS A 17 5.18 -1.13 5.64
CA HIS A 17 6.01 0.05 5.37
C HIS A 17 5.79 1.10 6.45
N ASP A 18 6.89 1.75 6.87
CA ASP A 18 6.85 2.83 7.86
C ASP A 18 6.90 4.19 7.12
N PHE A 19 6.03 5.11 7.51
CA PHE A 19 5.90 6.45 6.95
C PHE A 19 6.15 7.51 8.01
N GLU A 20 6.69 8.66 7.60
CA GLU A 20 6.92 9.80 8.51
C GLU A 20 5.62 10.51 8.89
N THR A 21 4.63 10.56 7.98
CA THR A 21 3.38 11.28 8.18
C THR A 21 2.16 10.39 7.96
N MET A 22 1.07 10.67 8.68
CA MET A 22 -0.21 9.97 8.52
C MET A 22 -0.79 10.19 7.11
N ASP A 23 -0.58 11.39 6.55
CA ASP A 23 -1.09 11.75 5.23
C ASP A 23 -0.43 10.91 4.12
N HIS A 24 0.91 10.80 4.15
CA HIS A 24 1.65 9.95 3.23
C HIS A 24 1.24 8.47 3.34
N ALA A 25 1.01 7.99 4.57
CA ALA A 25 0.48 6.63 4.78
C ALA A 25 -0.93 6.45 4.18
N LYS A 26 -1.83 7.44 4.34
CA LYS A 26 -3.20 7.40 3.79
C LYS A 26 -3.24 7.48 2.27
N VAL A 27 -2.45 8.37 1.66
CA VAL A 27 -2.37 8.52 0.21
C VAL A 27 -1.85 7.22 -0.42
N THR A 28 -0.76 6.68 0.14
CA THR A 28 -0.20 5.40 -0.32
C THR A 28 -1.18 4.25 -0.14
N ASN A 29 -1.86 4.18 1.01
CA ASN A 29 -2.90 3.19 1.27
C ASN A 29 -4.02 3.25 0.21
N THR A 30 -4.50 4.45 -0.10
CA THR A 30 -5.56 4.67 -1.09
C THR A 30 -5.12 4.22 -2.49
N ALA A 31 -3.88 4.50 -2.87
CA ALA A 31 -3.32 4.06 -4.14
C ALA A 31 -3.22 2.53 -4.24
N ILE A 32 -2.81 1.86 -3.16
CA ILE A 32 -2.73 0.40 -3.11
C ILE A 32 -4.12 -0.23 -3.18
N LEU A 33 -5.10 0.30 -2.44
CA LEU A 33 -6.49 -0.16 -2.53
C LEU A 33 -7.06 0.04 -3.95
N GLY A 34 -6.79 1.18 -4.58
CA GLY A 34 -7.17 1.45 -5.97
C GLY A 34 -6.55 0.47 -6.95
N TYR A 35 -5.27 0.13 -6.77
CA TYR A 35 -4.60 -0.91 -7.57
C TYR A 35 -5.28 -2.28 -7.41
N MET A 36 -5.59 -2.69 -6.18
CA MET A 36 -6.24 -3.98 -5.92
C MET A 36 -7.65 -4.03 -6.53
N VAL A 37 -8.49 -3.02 -6.28
CA VAL A 37 -9.87 -2.98 -6.81
C VAL A 37 -9.88 -2.81 -8.33
N GLY A 38 -8.88 -2.14 -8.92
CA GLY A 38 -8.74 -2.02 -10.37
C GLY A 38 -8.23 -3.28 -11.07
N THR A 39 -7.60 -4.19 -10.33
CA THR A 39 -6.95 -5.39 -10.87
C THR A 39 -7.80 -6.66 -10.68
N TYR A 40 -8.44 -6.81 -9.52
CA TYR A 40 -9.13 -8.04 -9.13
C TYR A 40 -10.64 -7.85 -9.09
N GLU A 41 -11.37 -8.92 -9.45
CA GLU A 41 -12.84 -8.89 -9.42
C GLU A 41 -13.37 -8.78 -7.98
N GLN A 42 -12.69 -9.47 -7.06
CA GLN A 42 -12.90 -9.39 -5.63
C GLN A 42 -11.54 -9.15 -4.97
N ALA A 43 -11.25 -7.91 -4.58
CA ALA A 43 -10.00 -7.59 -3.92
C ALA A 43 -10.01 -8.11 -2.47
N ALA A 44 -9.36 -9.25 -2.23
CA ALA A 44 -9.10 -9.77 -0.88
C ALA A 44 -7.91 -9.01 -0.26
N VAL A 45 -8.16 -7.79 0.20
CA VAL A 45 -7.15 -6.92 0.83
C VAL A 45 -7.69 -6.29 2.11
N LYS A 46 -6.82 -6.21 3.12
CA LYS A 46 -7.07 -5.54 4.39
C LYS A 46 -5.90 -4.65 4.72
N THR A 47 -6.19 -3.40 5.07
CA THR A 47 -5.17 -2.39 5.35
C THR A 47 -5.34 -1.85 6.76
N THR A 48 -4.25 -1.71 7.50
CA THR A 48 -4.24 -1.13 8.84
C THR A 48 -3.14 -0.08 8.92
N ILE A 49 -3.49 1.12 9.38
CA ILE A 49 -2.53 2.18 9.69
C ILE A 49 -2.45 2.29 11.21
N SER A 50 -1.26 2.11 11.78
CA SER A 50 -1.01 2.25 13.21
C SER A 50 0.11 3.25 13.46
N LYS A 51 0.00 4.01 14.56
CA LYS A 51 1.07 4.92 14.99
C LYS A 51 2.07 4.13 15.84
N LYS A 52 3.36 4.28 15.52
CA LYS A 52 4.47 3.66 16.24
C LYS A 52 4.95 4.64 17.31
N GLU A 53 4.75 4.29 18.58
CA GLU A 53 5.05 5.18 19.71
C GLU A 53 6.54 5.51 19.84
N THR A 54 7.42 4.60 19.43
CA THR A 54 8.88 4.72 19.63
C THR A 54 9.53 5.85 18.83
N ASN A 55 8.94 6.26 17.71
CA ASN A 55 9.57 7.20 16.76
C ASN A 55 8.58 8.13 16.05
N ASN A 56 7.34 8.25 16.57
CA ASN A 56 6.27 9.04 15.94
C ASN A 56 5.98 8.71 14.47
N ALA A 57 6.39 7.53 13.99
CA ALA A 57 6.13 7.08 12.63
C ALA A 57 4.75 6.42 12.51
N TYR A 58 4.24 6.31 11.29
CA TYR A 58 3.01 5.60 10.96
C TYR A 58 3.34 4.34 10.17
N THR A 59 2.99 3.18 10.71
CA THR A 59 3.15 1.90 10.04
C THR A 59 1.90 1.58 9.24
N LEU A 60 2.04 1.36 7.94
CA LEU A 60 1.03 0.77 7.08
C LEU A 60 1.27 -0.74 6.98
N LEU A 61 0.27 -1.52 7.36
CA LEU A 61 0.22 -2.96 7.21
C LEU A 61 -0.85 -3.32 6.19
N ILE A 62 -0.49 -4.14 5.21
CA ILE A 62 -1.39 -4.59 4.15
C ILE A 62 -1.35 -6.11 4.10
N GLU A 63 -2.48 -6.72 4.37
CA GLU A 63 -2.70 -8.16 4.25
C GLU A 63 -3.49 -8.38 2.97
N TYR A 64 -2.98 -9.19 2.05
CA TYR A 64 -3.60 -9.40 0.75
C TYR A 64 -3.43 -10.84 0.27
N VAL A 65 -4.37 -11.31 -0.54
CA VAL A 65 -4.29 -12.63 -1.18
C VAL A 65 -3.86 -12.47 -2.64
N GLU A 66 -2.89 -13.26 -3.08
CA GLU A 66 -2.44 -13.29 -4.47
C GLU A 66 -1.72 -14.61 -4.81
N ASP A 67 -1.54 -14.88 -6.09
CA ASP A 67 -0.67 -15.97 -6.56
C ASP A 67 0.82 -15.64 -6.35
N GLU A 68 1.19 -14.37 -6.51
CA GLU A 68 2.58 -13.89 -6.44
C GLU A 68 2.71 -12.69 -5.50
N ASP A 69 3.85 -12.58 -4.84
CA ASP A 69 4.13 -11.47 -3.93
C ASP A 69 4.17 -10.12 -4.68
N LEU A 70 3.30 -9.20 -4.28
CA LEU A 70 3.17 -7.86 -4.83
C LEU A 70 4.06 -6.83 -4.10
N THR A 71 4.94 -7.26 -3.19
CA THR A 71 5.81 -6.34 -2.42
C THR A 71 6.62 -5.42 -3.33
N LYS A 72 7.06 -5.89 -4.50
CA LYS A 72 7.74 -5.03 -5.50
C LYS A 72 6.85 -3.93 -6.05
N VAL A 73 5.58 -4.26 -6.34
CA VAL A 73 4.59 -3.30 -6.85
C VAL A 73 4.26 -2.28 -5.76
N PHE A 74 3.98 -2.73 -4.54
CA PHE A 74 3.66 -1.83 -3.43
C PHE A 74 4.83 -0.93 -3.03
N ASN A 75 6.07 -1.42 -3.05
CA ASN A 75 7.25 -0.57 -2.87
C ASN A 75 7.36 0.50 -3.96
N ARG A 76 7.04 0.17 -5.22
CA ARG A 76 7.04 1.16 -6.31
C ARG A 76 5.96 2.22 -6.09
N ILE A 77 4.79 1.83 -5.60
CA ILE A 77 3.72 2.77 -5.22
C ILE A 77 4.19 3.67 -4.09
N CYS A 78 4.75 3.13 -3.00
CA CYS A 78 5.31 3.92 -1.89
C CYS A 78 6.34 4.95 -2.38
N LYS A 79 7.31 4.52 -3.22
CA LYS A 79 8.31 5.43 -3.81
C LYS A 79 7.70 6.53 -4.68
N SER A 80 6.60 6.24 -5.38
CA SER A 80 5.92 7.23 -6.23
C SER A 80 5.31 8.36 -5.38
N PHE A 81 4.86 8.04 -4.17
CA PHE A 81 4.28 9.02 -3.24
C PHE A 81 5.29 9.62 -2.27
N GLU A 82 6.54 9.16 -2.25
CA GLU A 82 7.61 9.76 -1.45
C GLU A 82 7.84 11.25 -1.80
N SER A 83 7.64 11.62 -3.07
CA SER A 83 7.75 13.02 -3.52
C SER A 83 6.64 13.92 -2.95
N TYR A 84 5.45 13.38 -2.66
CA TYR A 84 4.38 14.15 -1.99
C TYR A 84 4.78 14.56 -0.57
N SER A 85 5.61 13.75 0.11
CA SER A 85 6.15 14.11 1.42
C SER A 85 7.25 15.18 1.35
N LYS A 86 7.90 15.34 0.19
CA LYS A 86 8.96 16.34 -0.07
C LYS A 86 8.43 17.65 -0.66
N GLY A 87 7.16 17.66 -1.08
CA GLY A 87 6.50 18.78 -1.76
C GLY A 87 5.94 19.86 -0.83
N ASN A 88 6.80 20.45 0.01
CA ASN A 88 6.55 21.79 0.60
C ASN A 88 7.85 22.56 0.89
N ALA A 89 8.93 22.28 0.14
CA ALA A 89 10.21 22.97 0.30
C ALA A 89 10.69 23.70 -0.97
N GLU A 90 9.93 23.67 -2.07
CA GLU A 90 10.42 24.21 -3.34
C GLU A 90 9.32 24.90 -4.16
N GLU A 91 8.50 25.75 -3.50
CA GLU A 91 7.81 26.90 -4.12
C GLU A 91 7.47 27.92 -3.00
N ALA A 92 8.44 28.76 -2.61
CA ALA A 92 8.24 29.97 -1.79
C ALA A 92 9.25 31.06 -2.19
#